data_AF-A0A8J4T876-F1
#
_entry.id   AF-A0A8J4T876-F1
#
_cell.length_a   1.000
_cell.length_b   1.000
_cell.length_c   1.000
_cell.angle_alpha   90.00
_cell.angle_beta   90.00
_cell.angle_gamma   90.00
#
_symmetry.space_group_name_H-M   'P 1'
#
loop_
_entity.id
_entity.type
_entity.pdbx_description
1 polymer ?
#
loop_
_entity_poly.entity_id
_entity_poly.type
_entity_poly.pdbx_seq_one_letter_code
_entity_poly.pdbx_strand_id
1 'polypeptide(L)'
;MKAIILKRVCVCSVAVAILLCVTGMTLAQTRSRLKLNEDAFAFGVQLIKQGHFIADRKGSWSQHRPSTELENEFIRQHGFGEYAKWHLAIDERYAENTKRRYKFPYGDFKNVHRCGVLAVQSRAAEYSYSEIENAAAQLRQMIEATRNSVH
;
A
#
# COMPACT_ATOMS: atom_id res chain seq x y z
N MET A 1 -77.31 -2.69 -18.50
CA MET A 1 -76.24 -3.54 -19.06
C MET A 1 -74.98 -3.34 -18.21
N LYS A 2 -74.59 -4.41 -17.50
CA LYS A 2 -73.34 -4.72 -16.77
C LYS A 2 -72.46 -3.55 -16.26
N ALA A 3 -72.59 -3.26 -14.97
CA ALA A 3 -71.54 -2.64 -14.16
C ALA A 3 -70.75 -3.76 -13.46
N ILE A 4 -69.47 -3.95 -13.83
CA ILE A 4 -68.54 -4.83 -13.12
C ILE A 4 -67.20 -4.10 -13.08
N ILE A 5 -66.91 -3.44 -11.96
CA ILE A 5 -65.52 -3.13 -11.61
C ILE A 5 -65.29 -3.61 -10.16
N LEU A 6 -64.27 -4.44 -10.10
CA LEU A 6 -63.93 -5.45 -9.11
C LEU A 6 -63.46 -4.81 -7.79
N LYS A 7 -64.21 -5.05 -6.71
CA LYS A 7 -63.75 -4.76 -5.34
C LYS A 7 -62.77 -5.85 -4.89
N ARG A 8 -61.67 -5.41 -4.27
CA ARG A 8 -60.83 -6.11 -3.29
C ARG A 8 -60.21 -7.43 -3.76
N VAL A 9 -58.96 -7.35 -4.19
CA VAL A 9 -58.10 -8.55 -4.23
C VAL A 9 -57.76 -8.93 -2.79
N CYS A 10 -58.17 -10.16 -2.50
CA CYS A 10 -57.98 -10.96 -1.32
C CYS A 10 -56.48 -11.17 -1.04
N VAL A 11 -56.04 -10.81 0.16
CA VAL A 11 -54.82 -11.35 0.76
C VAL A 11 -55.13 -12.78 1.17
N CYS A 12 -54.42 -13.75 0.59
CA CYS A 12 -53.87 -14.93 1.27
C CYS A 12 -53.24 -15.91 0.26
N SER A 13 -52.01 -16.32 0.57
CA SER A 13 -51.35 -17.61 0.25
C SER A 13 -50.18 -17.60 -0.74
N VAL A 14 -48.98 -17.51 -0.15
CA VAL A 14 -47.75 -18.30 -0.38
C VAL A 14 -47.21 -18.46 -1.81
N ALA A 15 -45.91 -18.13 -1.96
CA ALA A 15 -44.96 -18.49 -3.02
C ALA A 15 -44.73 -17.47 -4.15
N VAL A 16 -43.99 -16.39 -3.85
CA VAL A 16 -42.88 -15.97 -4.73
C VAL A 16 -41.69 -15.62 -3.84
N ALA A 17 -40.62 -16.35 -4.08
CA ALA A 17 -39.38 -16.37 -3.33
C ALA A 17 -38.69 -15.01 -3.25
N ILE A 18 -38.19 -14.70 -2.05
CA ILE A 18 -36.86 -14.14 -1.77
C ILE A 18 -36.27 -13.38 -2.96
N LEU A 19 -36.59 -12.09 -3.10
CA LEU A 19 -35.82 -11.16 -3.92
C LEU A 19 -34.67 -10.54 -3.10
N LEU A 20 -33.91 -11.40 -2.42
CA LEU A 20 -32.56 -11.10 -1.96
C LEU A 20 -31.62 -11.87 -2.88
N CYS A 21 -31.29 -11.30 -4.03
CA CYS A 21 -30.19 -11.82 -4.84
C CYS A 21 -29.56 -10.69 -5.64
N VAL A 22 -28.36 -10.31 -5.19
CA VAL A 22 -27.24 -9.87 -6.02
C VAL A 22 -27.49 -8.70 -6.98
N THR A 23 -27.65 -7.50 -6.42
CA THR A 23 -27.00 -6.31 -6.98
C THR A 23 -25.71 -5.98 -6.23
N GLY A 24 -25.03 -7.02 -5.73
CA GLY A 24 -23.59 -6.98 -5.51
C GLY A 24 -22.89 -7.06 -6.87
N MET A 25 -23.14 -6.08 -7.74
CA MET A 25 -22.30 -5.88 -8.92
C MET A 25 -20.93 -5.53 -8.38
N THR A 26 -20.10 -6.55 -8.44
CA THR A 26 -18.68 -6.59 -8.18
C THR A 26 -18.08 -5.39 -8.90
N LEU A 27 -17.78 -4.33 -8.16
CA LEU A 27 -16.58 -3.57 -8.50
C LEU A 27 -15.48 -4.60 -8.30
N ALA A 28 -15.15 -5.31 -9.38
CA ALA A 28 -13.84 -5.88 -9.55
C ALA A 28 -12.91 -4.69 -9.40
N GLN A 29 -12.54 -4.39 -8.16
CA GLN A 29 -11.58 -3.37 -7.83
C GLN A 29 -10.39 -3.75 -8.69
N THR A 30 -10.06 -2.93 -9.69
CA THR A 30 -8.84 -3.10 -10.47
C THR A 30 -7.73 -3.06 -9.44
N ARG A 31 -7.32 -4.25 -8.99
CA ARG A 31 -6.32 -4.45 -7.95
C ARG A 31 -5.08 -3.86 -8.58
N SER A 32 -4.73 -2.65 -8.19
CA SER A 32 -3.59 -1.94 -8.76
C SER A 32 -2.40 -2.87 -8.59
N ARG A 33 -1.88 -3.42 -9.68
CA ARG A 33 -0.86 -4.46 -9.64
C ARG A 33 0.46 -3.80 -9.32
N LEU A 34 0.66 -3.46 -8.04
CA LEU A 34 1.92 -2.98 -7.55
C LEU A 34 2.90 -4.14 -7.59
N LYS A 35 4.04 -3.91 -8.25
CA LYS A 35 5.17 -4.85 -8.28
C LYS A 35 6.17 -4.43 -7.21
N LEU A 36 6.85 -5.41 -6.59
CA LEU A 36 8.02 -5.14 -5.76
C LEU A 36 9.07 -4.38 -6.57
N ASN A 37 9.62 -3.32 -5.98
CA ASN A 37 10.80 -2.66 -6.48
C ASN A 37 12.04 -3.35 -5.90
N GLU A 38 12.63 -4.27 -6.67
CA GLU A 38 13.80 -5.06 -6.25
C GLU A 38 15.02 -4.19 -5.98
N ASP A 39 15.23 -3.13 -6.78
CA ASP A 39 16.33 -2.18 -6.57
C ASP A 39 16.18 -1.42 -5.25
N ALA A 40 14.96 -1.00 -4.91
CA ALA A 40 14.68 -0.36 -3.63
C ALA A 40 14.89 -1.34 -2.46
N PHE A 41 14.45 -2.59 -2.60
CA PHE A 41 14.69 -3.60 -1.57
C PHE A 41 16.19 -3.83 -1.35
N ALA A 42 16.95 -4.05 -2.43
CA ALA A 42 18.40 -4.23 -2.37
C ALA A 42 19.11 -3.01 -1.77
N PHE A 43 18.69 -1.81 -2.14
CA PHE A 43 19.20 -0.56 -1.59
C PHE A 43 18.91 -0.43 -0.08
N GLY A 44 17.69 -0.75 0.36
CA GLY A 44 17.33 -0.79 1.78
C GLY A 44 18.18 -1.81 2.58
N VAL A 45 18.39 -3.01 2.03
CA VAL A 45 19.29 -4.03 2.61
C VAL A 45 20.70 -3.49 2.77
N GLN A 46 21.24 -2.82 1.74
CA GLN A 46 22.57 -2.22 1.77
C GLN A 46 22.67 -1.14 2.85
N LEU A 47 21.72 -0.21 2.91
CA LEU A 47 21.72 0.86 3.91
C LEU A 47 21.69 0.30 5.34
N ILE A 48 20.85 -0.69 5.61
CA ILE A 48 20.79 -1.32 6.95
C ILE A 48 22.13 -1.97 7.31
N LYS A 49 22.75 -2.70 6.37
CA LYS A 49 24.08 -3.30 6.58
C LYS A 49 25.17 -2.26 6.84
N GLN A 50 25.04 -1.08 6.25
CA GLN A 50 25.96 0.05 6.45
C GLN A 50 25.64 0.87 7.72
N GLY A 51 24.59 0.51 8.47
CA GLY A 51 24.17 1.24 9.67
C GLY A 51 23.32 2.48 9.40
N HIS A 52 22.90 2.71 8.15
CA HIS A 52 22.03 3.82 7.75
C HIS A 52 20.55 3.49 8.00
N PHE A 53 20.19 3.30 9.27
CA PHE A 53 18.81 3.08 9.70
C PHE A 53 18.50 3.77 11.03
N ILE A 54 17.23 4.12 11.22
CA ILE A 54 16.70 4.67 12.47
C ILE A 54 15.68 3.67 13.05
N ALA A 55 15.99 3.11 14.22
CA ALA A 55 15.13 2.17 14.94
C ALA A 55 14.03 2.87 15.76
N ASP A 56 13.26 3.74 15.11
CA ASP A 56 12.21 4.53 15.74
C ASP A 56 10.97 3.70 16.17
N ARG A 57 10.08 4.38 16.93
CA ARG A 57 8.86 3.80 17.46
C ARG A 57 7.81 3.62 16.36
N LYS A 58 6.92 2.64 16.54
CA LYS A 58 5.77 2.43 15.65
C LYS A 58 4.87 3.67 15.67
N GLY A 59 4.27 4.01 14.52
CA GLY A 59 3.25 5.06 14.40
C GLY A 59 3.78 6.45 14.06
N SER A 60 5.09 6.68 14.08
CA SER A 60 5.70 7.98 13.80
C SER A 60 5.86 8.31 12.30
N TRP A 61 5.45 7.40 11.40
CA TRP A 61 5.79 7.52 9.98
C TRP A 61 5.23 8.76 9.29
N SER A 62 4.05 9.24 9.69
CA SER A 62 3.47 10.47 9.13
C SER A 62 4.33 11.71 9.39
N GLN A 63 5.12 11.70 10.47
CA GLN A 63 6.01 12.80 10.86
C GLN A 63 7.41 12.62 10.28
N HIS A 64 7.88 11.38 10.11
CA HIS A 64 9.24 11.08 9.62
C HIS A 64 9.34 11.01 8.10
N ARG A 65 8.23 10.75 7.39
CA ARG A 65 8.24 10.72 5.93
C ARG A 65 8.58 12.13 5.38
N PRO A 66 9.41 12.23 4.33
CA PRO A 66 9.68 13.49 3.66
C PRO A 66 8.41 14.25 3.25
N SER A 67 8.47 15.58 3.33
CA SER A 67 7.40 16.44 2.80
C SER A 67 7.43 16.45 1.27
N THR A 68 6.34 16.89 0.65
CA THR A 68 6.26 17.03 -0.81
C THR A 68 7.37 17.93 -1.37
N GLU A 69 7.74 18.98 -0.64
CA GLU A 69 8.82 19.90 -1.01
C GLU A 69 10.18 19.20 -1.02
N LEU A 70 10.48 18.41 0.02
CA LEU A 70 11.71 17.62 0.11
C LEU A 70 11.79 16.55 -0.98
N GLU A 71 10.69 15.85 -1.25
CA GLU A 71 10.62 14.89 -2.37
C GLU A 71 10.91 15.58 -3.72
N ASN A 72 10.34 16.77 -3.94
CA ASN A 72 10.53 17.50 -5.18
C ASN A 72 11.98 18.01 -5.34
N GLU A 73 12.59 18.50 -4.26
CA GLU A 73 14.00 18.91 -4.28
C GLU A 73 14.91 17.71 -4.52
N PHE A 74 14.68 16.58 -3.84
CA PHE A 74 15.44 15.37 -4.06
C PHE A 74 15.39 14.92 -5.52
N ILE A 75 14.19 14.92 -6.13
CA ILE A 75 14.04 14.57 -7.55
C ILE A 75 14.76 15.57 -8.46
N ARG A 76 14.73 16.87 -8.15
CA ARG A 76 15.48 17.87 -8.94
C ARG A 76 16.99 17.62 -8.92
N GLN A 77 17.52 17.28 -7.74
CA GLN A 77 18.96 17.11 -7.54
C GLN A 77 19.48 15.75 -8.04
N HIS A 78 18.70 14.69 -7.86
CA HIS A 78 19.16 13.31 -8.03
C HIS A 78 18.40 12.53 -9.12
N GLY A 79 17.27 13.06 -9.60
CA GLY A 79 16.43 12.41 -10.60
C GLY A 79 15.52 11.32 -10.05
N PHE A 80 14.69 10.77 -10.94
CA PHE A 80 13.70 9.74 -10.59
C PHE A 80 14.32 8.38 -10.28
N GLY A 81 15.50 8.06 -10.85
CA GLY A 81 16.20 6.81 -10.56
C GLY A 81 16.59 6.68 -9.09
N GLU A 82 17.18 7.74 -8.52
CA GLU A 82 17.50 7.75 -7.09
C GLU A 82 16.23 7.80 -6.24
N TYR A 83 15.20 8.54 -6.66
CA TYR A 83 13.93 8.60 -5.94
C TYR A 83 13.23 7.23 -5.88
N ALA A 84 13.33 6.45 -6.96
CA ALA A 84 12.77 5.11 -7.06
C ALA A 84 13.30 4.18 -5.97
N LYS A 85 14.60 4.27 -5.65
CA LYS A 85 15.24 3.42 -4.64
C LYS A 85 14.64 3.58 -3.24
N TRP A 86 13.93 4.66 -2.97
CA TRP A 86 13.30 4.92 -1.66
C TRP A 86 11.87 4.38 -1.54
N HIS A 87 11.38 3.64 -2.55
CA HIS A 87 9.99 3.22 -2.67
C HIS A 87 9.92 1.72 -2.99
N LEU A 88 9.34 0.92 -2.08
CA LEU A 88 9.32 -0.54 -2.19
C LEU A 88 8.37 -1.08 -3.27
N ALA A 89 7.58 -0.24 -3.93
CA ALA A 89 6.73 -0.71 -5.00
C ALA A 89 6.63 0.23 -6.20
N ILE A 90 6.38 -0.39 -7.34
CA ILE A 90 6.19 0.25 -8.64
C ILE A 90 4.76 -0.01 -9.11
N ASP A 91 4.07 1.06 -9.49
CA ASP A 91 2.79 1.02 -10.19
C ASP A 91 3.04 1.19 -11.70
N GLU A 92 3.06 0.08 -12.43
CA GLU A 92 3.46 0.03 -13.84
C GLU A 92 2.55 0.85 -14.78
N ARG A 93 1.39 1.30 -14.29
CA ARG A 93 0.44 2.13 -15.04
C ARG A 93 0.92 3.57 -15.27
N TYR A 94 1.94 4.03 -14.53
CA TYR A 94 2.47 5.40 -14.64
C TYR A 94 3.88 5.40 -15.20
N ALA A 95 4.25 6.43 -15.98
CA ALA A 95 5.58 6.54 -16.57
C ALA A 95 6.70 6.66 -15.52
N GLU A 96 7.91 6.24 -15.87
CA GLU A 96 9.08 6.19 -14.98
C GLU A 96 9.47 7.54 -14.39
N ASN A 97 9.27 8.62 -15.15
CA ASN A 97 9.53 9.98 -14.71
C ASN A 97 8.35 10.62 -13.95
N THR A 98 7.55 9.81 -13.24
CA THR A 98 6.41 10.31 -12.46
C THR A 98 6.46 9.84 -11.01
N LYS A 99 6.26 10.78 -10.08
CA LYS A 99 6.21 10.47 -8.63
C LYS A 99 5.16 9.41 -8.32
N ARG A 100 4.06 9.41 -9.07
CA ARG A 100 2.92 8.51 -8.84
C ARG A 100 3.26 7.04 -9.10
N ARG A 101 4.26 6.74 -9.93
CA ARG A 101 4.75 5.37 -10.18
C ARG A 101 5.29 4.72 -8.91
N TYR A 102 6.00 5.48 -8.08
CA TYR A 102 6.71 4.95 -6.92
C TYR A 102 5.85 5.00 -5.66
N LYS A 103 5.64 3.85 -5.03
CA LYS A 103 4.74 3.63 -3.88
C LYS A 103 5.52 3.04 -2.71
N PHE A 104 4.91 3.12 -1.52
CA PHE A 104 5.47 2.56 -0.30
C PHE A 104 6.87 3.13 0.04
N PRO A 105 6.97 4.44 0.34
CA PRO A 105 8.20 5.02 0.85
C PRO A 105 8.54 4.44 2.23
N TYR A 106 9.83 4.26 2.50
CA TYR A 106 10.29 3.62 3.74
C TYR A 106 11.49 4.32 4.41
N GLY A 107 11.96 5.43 3.86
CA GLY A 107 13.08 6.22 4.40
C GLY A 107 12.95 7.71 4.11
N ASP A 108 13.88 8.49 4.65
CA ASP A 108 13.88 9.95 4.63
C ASP A 108 14.87 10.56 3.61
N PHE A 109 15.25 9.77 2.59
CA PHE A 109 16.34 10.05 1.65
C PHE A 109 17.77 9.99 2.23
N LYS A 110 17.92 9.57 3.50
CA LYS A 110 19.23 9.36 4.14
C LYS A 110 19.32 8.02 4.86
N ASN A 111 18.28 7.66 5.61
CA ASN A 111 18.20 6.48 6.44
C ASN A 111 16.92 5.70 6.18
N VAL A 112 17.00 4.40 6.41
CA VAL A 112 15.83 3.52 6.47
C VAL A 112 15.14 3.70 7.82
N HIS A 113 13.85 4.05 7.83
CA HIS A 113 13.09 4.23 9.06
C HIS A 113 12.30 2.96 9.39
N ARG A 114 12.48 2.44 10.60
CA ARG A 114 11.74 1.26 11.08
C ARG A 114 10.23 1.48 11.04
N CYS A 115 9.74 2.66 11.40
CA CYS A 115 8.33 3.02 11.35
C CYS A 115 7.82 3.09 9.91
N GLY A 116 8.66 3.51 8.96
CA GLY A 116 8.36 3.52 7.54
C GLY A 116 8.19 2.10 7.00
N VAL A 117 9.16 1.22 7.28
CA VAL A 117 9.09 -0.20 6.92
C VAL A 117 7.86 -0.88 7.53
N LEU A 118 7.52 -0.60 8.79
CA LEU A 118 6.30 -1.10 9.44
C LEU A 118 5.01 -0.58 8.77
N ALA A 119 4.99 0.69 8.37
CA ALA A 119 3.85 1.27 7.66
C ALA A 119 3.66 0.61 6.29
N VAL A 120 4.75 0.35 5.55
CA VAL A 120 4.72 -0.41 4.30
C VAL A 120 4.18 -1.81 4.54
N GLN A 121 4.74 -2.55 5.50
CA GLN A 121 4.30 -3.91 5.81
C GLN A 121 2.80 -3.97 6.12
N SER A 122 2.32 -3.09 7.00
CA SER A 122 0.90 -3.05 7.40
C SER A 122 -0.04 -2.75 6.23
N ARG A 123 0.32 -1.79 5.36
CA ARG A 123 -0.52 -1.42 4.21
C ARG A 123 -0.45 -2.46 3.10
N ALA A 124 0.72 -3.05 2.87
CA ALA A 124 0.88 -4.13 1.90
C ALA A 124 0.03 -5.35 2.30
N ALA A 125 0.00 -5.72 3.58
CA ALA A 125 -0.86 -6.77 4.10
C ALA A 125 -2.36 -6.47 3.89
N GLU A 126 -2.80 -5.25 4.20
CA GLU A 126 -4.19 -4.81 4.04
C GLU A 126 -4.72 -4.96 2.61
N TYR A 127 -3.89 -4.67 1.61
CA TYR A 127 -4.24 -4.82 0.19
C TYR A 127 -3.79 -6.15 -0.43
N SER A 128 -3.23 -7.05 0.40
CA SER A 128 -2.63 -8.34 0.05
C SER A 128 -1.60 -8.25 -1.09
N TYR A 129 -0.65 -7.33 -0.97
CA TYR A 129 0.57 -7.27 -1.76
C TYR A 129 1.67 -8.10 -1.09
N SER A 130 1.55 -9.42 -1.15
CA SER A 130 2.39 -10.34 -0.37
C SER A 130 3.90 -10.21 -0.61
N GLU A 131 4.34 -9.95 -1.84
CA GLU A 131 5.77 -9.76 -2.14
C GLU A 131 6.34 -8.51 -1.46
N ILE A 132 5.59 -7.41 -1.49
CA ILE A 132 5.97 -6.13 -0.87
C ILE A 132 5.92 -6.25 0.66
N GLU A 133 4.90 -6.95 1.19
CA GLU A 133 4.78 -7.25 2.62
C GLU A 133 5.99 -8.05 3.11
N ASN A 134 6.35 -9.12 2.40
CA ASN A 134 7.49 -9.98 2.74
C ASN A 134 8.81 -9.22 2.69
N ALA A 135 9.03 -8.40 1.66
CA ALA A 135 10.21 -7.55 1.54
C ALA A 135 10.31 -6.57 2.72
N ALA A 136 9.21 -5.90 3.08
CA ALA A 136 9.18 -5.01 4.24
C ALA A 136 9.42 -5.77 5.56
N ALA A 137 8.84 -6.97 5.71
CA ALA A 137 9.07 -7.81 6.89
C ALA A 137 10.55 -8.21 7.04
N GLN A 138 11.22 -8.52 5.93
CA GLN A 138 12.67 -8.82 5.92
C GLN A 138 13.50 -7.61 6.34
N LEU A 139 13.26 -6.43 5.75
CA LEU A 139 13.97 -5.20 6.16
C LEU A 139 13.77 -4.90 7.65
N ARG A 140 12.55 -5.09 8.17
CA ARG A 140 12.25 -4.92 9.60
C ARG A 140 13.08 -5.88 10.45
N GLN A 141 13.12 -7.16 10.08
CA GLN A 141 13.91 -8.16 10.82
C GLN A 141 15.40 -7.81 10.82
N MET A 142 15.94 -7.35 9.69
CA MET A 142 17.33 -6.91 9.59
C MET A 142 17.63 -5.73 10.52
N ILE A 143 16.74 -4.74 10.59
CA ILE A 143 16.87 -3.59 11.51
C ILE A 143 16.90 -4.07 12.95
N GLU A 144 15.99 -4.96 13.35
CA GLU A 144 15.93 -5.48 14.72
C GLU A 144 17.17 -6.31 15.07
N ALA A 145 17.63 -7.16 14.16
CA ALA A 145 18.82 -7.97 14.34
C ALA A 145 20.06 -7.09 14.52
N THR A 146 20.25 -6.09 13.65
CA THR A 146 21.38 -5.15 13.71
C THR A 146 21.34 -4.30 14.98
N ARG A 147 20.14 -3.86 15.42
CA ARG A 147 20.00 -3.14 16.70
C ARG A 147 20.44 -4.00 17.88
N ASN A 148 20.06 -5.28 17.89
CA ASN A 148 20.31 -6.19 18.99
C ASN A 148 21.76 -6.68 19.05
N SER A 149 22.52 -6.63 17.94
CA SER A 149 23.95 -7.01 17.92
C SER A 149 24.90 -5.92 18.39
N VAL A 150 24.41 -4.68 18.57
CA VAL A 150 25.22 -3.51 18.99
C VAL A 150 25.19 -3.32 20.51
N HIS A 151 24.36 -4.08 21.23
CA HIS A 151 24.34 -4.16 22.70
C HIS A 151 25.04 -5.43 23.17
#